data_AF-A0A936PZ14-F1
#
_entry.id   AF-A0A936PZ14-F1
#
_cell.length_a   1.000
_cell.length_b   1.000
_cell.length_c   1.000
_cell.angle_alpha   90.00
_cell.angle_beta   90.00
_cell.angle_gamma   90.00
#
_symmetry.space_group_name_H-M   'P 1'
#
loop_
_entity.id
_entity.type
_entity.pdbx_description
1 polymer ?
#
loop_
_entity_poly.entity_id
_entity_poly.type
_entity_poly.pdbx_seq_one_letter_code
_entity_poly.pdbx_strand_id
1 'polypeptide(L)'
;MTPAPEPPSGPPASDLVVLDWRLAARTVLGAALVLAAAGVAGLALRDPLIAAGAWFFGRFGVWGMFFGTIVIDVSIIPLTNEPLMLLALSADQSPWMVFWVTSVAAWCAGGLGWGSGGSSTASPPSGGDSARVIRR
;
A
#
# COMPACT_ATOMS: atom_id res chain seq x y z
N MET A 1 -29.41 -52.66 8.52
CA MET A 1 -29.95 -51.66 7.58
C MET A 1 -29.65 -50.30 8.16
N THR A 2 -28.60 -49.65 7.66
CA THR A 2 -28.16 -48.34 8.13
C THR A 2 -28.88 -47.28 7.29
N PRO A 3 -29.60 -46.32 7.89
CA PRO A 3 -30.30 -45.29 7.13
C PRO A 3 -29.30 -44.45 6.32
N ALA A 4 -29.71 -44.04 5.12
CA ALA A 4 -28.89 -43.24 4.21
C ALA A 4 -28.59 -41.86 4.83
N PRO A 5 -27.38 -41.30 4.63
CA PRO A 5 -27.02 -39.98 5.14
C PRO A 5 -27.90 -38.90 4.52
N GLU A 6 -28.46 -38.02 5.36
CA GLU A 6 -29.24 -36.87 4.90
C GLU A 6 -28.36 -35.90 4.10
N PRO A 7 -28.89 -35.31 3.01
CA PRO A 7 -28.16 -34.34 2.22
C PRO A 7 -27.84 -33.11 3.08
N PRO A 8 -26.64 -32.50 2.90
CA PRO A 8 -26.24 -31.32 3.66
C PRO A 8 -27.26 -30.20 3.43
N SER A 9 -27.89 -29.74 4.51
CA SER A 9 -28.73 -28.56 4.51
C SER A 9 -27.88 -27.38 4.07
N GLY A 10 -28.11 -26.90 2.85
CA GLY A 10 -27.44 -25.70 2.34
C GLY A 10 -27.71 -24.51 3.26
N PRO A 11 -26.76 -23.55 3.37
CA PRO A 11 -26.97 -22.37 4.19
C PRO A 11 -28.24 -21.63 3.74
N PRO A 12 -29.07 -21.14 4.68
CA PRO A 12 -30.30 -20.45 4.34
C PRO A 12 -29.99 -19.26 3.44
N ALA A 13 -30.66 -19.19 2.28
CA ALA A 13 -30.45 -18.19 1.23
C ALA A 13 -30.82 -16.74 1.63
N SER A 14 -31.00 -16.47 2.92
CA SER A 14 -31.57 -15.24 3.47
C SER A 14 -30.54 -14.31 4.13
N ASP A 15 -29.25 -14.63 4.11
CA ASP A 15 -28.17 -13.68 4.46
C ASP A 15 -27.91 -12.64 3.36
N LEU A 16 -28.98 -12.23 2.66
CA LEU A 16 -29.00 -11.02 1.87
C LEU A 16 -29.06 -9.85 2.84
N VAL A 17 -27.87 -9.38 3.23
CA VAL A 17 -27.56 -8.16 3.96
C VAL A 17 -28.74 -7.19 3.99
N VAL A 18 -29.53 -7.21 5.07
CA VAL A 18 -30.53 -6.18 5.33
C VAL A 18 -29.73 -4.91 5.68
N LEU A 19 -29.48 -4.09 4.67
CA LEU A 19 -28.72 -2.86 4.82
C LEU A 19 -29.53 -1.88 5.69
N ASP A 20 -29.13 -1.73 6.96
CA ASP A 20 -29.72 -0.72 7.84
C ASP A 20 -29.46 0.66 7.26
N TRP A 21 -30.53 1.31 6.80
CA TRP A 21 -30.50 2.66 6.25
C TRP A 21 -29.82 3.67 7.18
N ARG A 22 -29.92 3.50 8.50
CA ARG A 22 -29.26 4.39 9.47
C ARG A 22 -27.75 4.23 9.46
N LEU A 23 -27.26 3.00 9.35
CA LEU A 23 -25.83 2.72 9.19
C LEU A 23 -25.32 3.26 7.85
N ALA A 24 -26.06 3.00 6.76
CA ALA A 24 -25.73 3.53 5.44
C ALA A 24 -25.63 5.07 5.45
N ALA A 25 -26.61 5.76 6.03
CA ALA A 25 -26.62 7.22 6.12
C ALA A 25 -25.43 7.77 6.93
N ARG A 26 -25.06 7.13 8.04
CA ARG A 26 -23.88 7.52 8.84
C ARG A 26 -22.59 7.33 8.08
N THR A 27 -22.44 6.22 7.34
CA THR A 27 -21.27 5.95 6.50
C THR A 27 -21.15 6.98 5.37
N VAL A 28 -22.26 7.28 4.69
CA VAL A 28 -22.29 8.30 3.63
C VAL A 28 -21.93 9.68 4.18
N LEU A 29 -22.48 10.06 5.35
CA LEU A 29 -22.16 11.34 5.97
C LEU A 29 -20.68 11.41 6.39
N GLY A 30 -20.14 10.34 6.97
CA GLY A 30 -18.73 10.25 7.32
C GLY A 30 -17.82 10.39 6.09
N ALA A 31 -18.15 9.68 5.00
CA ALA A 31 -17.43 9.80 3.73
C ALA A 31 -17.51 11.22 3.16
N ALA A 32 -18.69 11.86 3.20
CA ALA A 32 -18.87 13.23 2.75
C ALA A 32 -18.03 14.24 3.56
N LEU A 33 -17.96 14.07 4.88
CA LEU A 33 -17.13 14.91 5.75
C LEU A 33 -15.63 14.73 5.47
N VAL A 34 -15.18 13.49 5.27
CA VAL A 34 -13.78 13.20 4.91
C VAL A 34 -13.44 13.82 3.56
N LEU A 35 -14.31 13.69 2.56
CA LEU A 35 -14.12 14.32 1.25
C LEU A 35 -14.09 15.84 1.34
N ALA A 36 -14.98 16.45 2.13
CA ALA A 36 -15.00 17.89 2.36
C ALA A 36 -13.70 18.37 3.03
N ALA A 37 -13.25 17.67 4.07
CA ALA A 37 -12.00 17.98 4.76
C ALA A 37 -10.78 17.82 3.84
N ALA A 38 -10.72 16.74 3.05
CA ALA A 38 -9.68 16.54 2.05
C ALA A 38 -9.69 17.62 0.96
N GLY A 39 -10.88 18.06 0.52
CA GLY A 39 -11.03 19.16 -0.42
C GLY A 39 -10.51 20.49 0.13
N VAL A 40 -10.86 20.83 1.38
CA VAL A 40 -10.35 22.04 2.05
C VAL A 40 -8.83 21.97 2.25
N ALA A 41 -8.31 20.82 2.69
CA ALA A 41 -6.88 20.61 2.83
C ALA A 41 -6.15 20.72 1.48
N GLY A 42 -6.70 20.13 0.42
CA GLY A 42 -6.17 20.21 -0.93
C GLY A 42 -6.14 21.65 -1.46
N LEU A 43 -7.17 22.45 -1.19
CA LEU A 43 -7.18 23.87 -1.54
C LEU A 43 -6.14 24.67 -0.75
N ALA A 44 -6.05 24.46 0.56
CA ALA A 44 -5.08 25.16 1.41
C ALA A 44 -3.63 24.79 1.09
N LEU A 45 -3.38 23.54 0.68
CA LEU A 45 -2.05 23.02 0.38
C LEU A 45 -1.68 23.10 -1.11
N ARG A 46 -2.59 23.56 -1.98
CA ARG A 46 -2.37 23.61 -3.42
C ARG A 46 -1.12 24.42 -3.78
N ASP A 47 -1.07 25.67 -3.35
CA ASP A 47 0.02 26.59 -3.69
C ASP A 47 1.39 26.13 -3.13
N PRO A 48 1.51 25.69 -1.84
CA PRO A 48 2.79 25.18 -1.35
C PRO A 48 3.20 23.87 -2.04
N LEU A 49 2.26 23.01 -2.45
CA LEU A 49 2.58 21.80 -3.21
C LEU A 49 3.12 22.15 -4.60
N ILE A 50 2.49 23.09 -5.32
CA ILE A 50 2.99 23.55 -6.62
C ILE A 50 4.38 24.17 -6.49
N ALA A 51 4.59 25.01 -5.47
CA ALA A 51 5.90 25.63 -5.22
C ALA A 51 6.97 24.58 -4.88
N ALA A 52 6.65 23.60 -4.03
CA ALA A 52 7.55 22.50 -3.68
C ALA A 52 7.83 21.60 -4.89
N GLY A 53 6.82 21.31 -5.71
CA GLY A 53 6.93 20.54 -6.94
C GLY A 53 7.84 21.22 -7.95
N ALA A 54 7.58 22.50 -8.25
CA ALA A 54 8.42 23.29 -9.15
C ALA A 54 9.87 23.37 -8.66
N TRP A 55 10.08 23.56 -7.34
CA TRP A 55 11.42 23.59 -6.75
C TRP A 55 12.13 22.23 -6.86
N PHE A 56 11.45 21.15 -6.49
CA PHE A 56 12.02 19.80 -6.52
C PHE A 56 12.36 19.34 -7.93
N PHE A 57 11.41 19.47 -8.87
CA PHE A 57 11.63 19.10 -10.26
C PHE A 57 12.62 20.05 -10.97
N GLY A 58 12.62 21.33 -10.62
CA GLY A 58 13.63 22.26 -11.12
C GLY A 58 15.06 21.87 -10.69
N ARG A 59 15.23 21.25 -9.51
CA ARG A 59 16.54 20.90 -8.97
C ARG A 59 17.01 19.48 -9.30
N PHE A 60 16.10 18.51 -9.26
CA PHE A 60 16.42 17.08 -9.38
C PHE A 60 15.82 16.42 -10.62
N GLY A 61 14.79 17.03 -11.21
CA GLY A 61 14.06 16.50 -12.35
C GLY A 61 13.50 15.09 -12.12
N VAL A 62 13.38 14.35 -13.21
CA VAL A 62 12.85 12.98 -13.23
C VAL A 62 13.72 12.00 -12.41
N TRP A 63 15.02 12.25 -12.34
CA TRP A 63 15.94 11.42 -11.53
C TRP A 63 15.65 11.55 -10.04
N GLY A 64 15.32 12.74 -9.56
CA GLY A 64 14.88 12.93 -8.17
C GLY A 64 13.67 12.10 -7.83
N MET A 65 12.72 12.02 -8.77
CA MET A 65 11.53 11.19 -8.62
C MET A 65 11.89 9.70 -8.55
N PHE A 66 12.73 9.21 -9.48
CA PHE A 66 13.18 7.82 -9.52
C PHE A 66 13.85 7.38 -8.20
N PHE A 67 14.85 8.13 -7.74
CA PHE A 67 15.56 7.79 -6.50
C PHE A 67 14.68 8.03 -5.26
N GLY A 68 13.82 9.03 -5.29
CA GLY A 68 12.84 9.29 -4.23
C GLY A 68 11.92 8.10 -4.02
N THR A 69 11.37 7.51 -5.10
CA THR A 69 10.54 6.30 -5.03
C THR A 69 11.33 5.12 -4.45
N ILE A 70 12.58 4.89 -4.87
CA ILE A 70 13.40 3.80 -4.30
C ILE A 70 13.61 3.99 -2.79
N VAL A 71 13.94 5.21 -2.35
CA VAL A 71 14.16 5.50 -0.94
C VAL A 71 12.88 5.29 -0.12
N ILE A 72 11.73 5.69 -0.66
CA ILE A 72 10.42 5.48 -0.02
C ILE A 72 10.09 3.98 0.06
N ASP A 73 10.27 3.23 -1.03
CA ASP A 73 9.94 1.80 -1.08
C ASP A 73 10.86 0.94 -0.19
N VAL A 74 12.11 1.35 0.02
CA VAL A 74 13.08 0.64 0.88
C VAL A 74 13.02 1.12 2.34
N SER A 75 12.31 2.23 2.62
CA SER A 75 12.17 2.77 3.96
C SER A 75 11.42 1.78 4.88
N ILE A 76 11.89 1.67 6.12
CA ILE A 76 11.23 0.88 7.19
C ILE A 76 9.89 1.51 7.58
N ILE A 77 9.81 2.84 7.47
CA ILE A 77 8.56 3.57 7.71
C ILE A 77 7.72 3.42 6.44
N PRO A 78 6.47 2.92 6.53
CA PRO A 78 5.56 2.82 5.39
C PRO A 78 5.13 4.22 4.96
N LEU A 79 6.02 4.90 4.26
CA LEU A 79 5.75 6.14 3.57
C LEU A 79 5.07 5.76 2.27
N THR A 80 3.93 6.36 2.01
CA THR A 80 3.21 6.09 0.78
C THR A 80 3.85 6.86 -0.38
N ASN A 81 3.72 6.33 -1.60
CA ASN A 81 4.27 6.95 -2.81
C ASN A 81 3.42 8.12 -3.34
N GLU A 82 2.19 8.27 -2.85
CA GLU A 82 1.27 9.28 -3.37
C GLU A 82 1.76 10.73 -3.23
N PRO A 83 2.40 11.17 -2.13
CA PRO A 83 2.90 12.54 -2.02
C PRO A 83 3.92 12.88 -3.11
N LEU A 84 4.80 11.94 -3.45
CA LEU A 84 5.82 12.14 -4.49
C LEU A 84 5.18 12.18 -5.89
N MET A 85 4.16 11.37 -6.13
CA MET A 85 3.37 11.42 -7.37
C MET A 85 2.57 12.72 -7.49
N LEU A 86 1.92 13.18 -6.42
CA LEU A 86 1.21 14.47 -6.38
C LEU A 86 2.15 15.63 -6.64
N LEU A 87 3.37 15.57 -6.09
CA LEU A 87 4.40 16.58 -6.33
C LEU A 87 4.79 16.63 -7.82
N ALA A 88 4.94 15.48 -8.46
CA ALA A 88 5.25 15.38 -9.89
C ALA A 88 4.11 15.94 -10.77
N LEU A 89 2.87 15.58 -10.48
CA LEU A 89 1.71 16.10 -11.19
C LEU A 89 1.52 17.61 -10.98
N SER A 90 1.85 18.12 -9.79
CA SER A 90 1.81 19.57 -9.52
C SER A 90 2.87 20.37 -10.28
N ALA A 91 3.97 19.72 -10.68
CA ALA A 91 5.06 20.28 -11.48
C ALA A 91 4.85 20.10 -13.00
N ASP A 92 3.60 19.89 -13.42
CA ASP A 92 3.17 19.70 -14.81
C ASP A 92 3.90 18.56 -15.54
N GLN A 93 4.34 17.54 -14.80
CA GLN A 93 4.93 16.35 -15.40
C GLN A 93 3.85 15.46 -15.99
N SER A 94 4.14 14.87 -17.16
CA SER A 94 3.21 13.96 -17.83
C SER A 94 2.85 12.77 -16.93
N PRO A 95 1.56 12.44 -16.75
CA PRO A 95 1.14 11.28 -15.95
C PRO A 95 1.76 9.96 -16.42
N TRP A 96 1.98 9.82 -17.73
CA TRP A 96 2.65 8.64 -18.31
C TRP A 96 4.11 8.55 -17.88
N MET A 97 4.82 9.68 -17.81
CA MET A 97 6.19 9.71 -17.33
C MET A 97 6.27 9.31 -15.86
N VAL A 98 5.40 9.88 -15.03
CA VAL A 98 5.27 9.56 -13.60
C VAL A 98 5.04 8.05 -13.41
N PHE A 99 4.11 7.46 -14.18
CA PHE A 99 3.80 6.04 -14.14
C PHE A 99 5.01 5.16 -14.51
N TRP A 100 5.70 5.47 -15.61
CA TRP A 100 6.85 4.67 -16.04
C TRP A 100 8.01 4.76 -15.05
N VAL A 101 8.33 5.97 -14.59
CA VAL A 101 9.45 6.20 -13.66
C VAL A 101 9.22 5.50 -12.33
N THR A 102 8.01 5.61 -11.77
CA THR A 102 7.65 4.92 -10.52
C THR A 102 7.65 3.41 -10.68
N SER A 103 7.15 2.88 -11.81
CA SER A 103 7.16 1.43 -12.08
C SER A 103 8.58 0.86 -12.15
N VAL A 104 9.49 1.55 -12.85
CA VAL A 104 10.89 1.11 -12.96
C VAL A 104 11.60 1.26 -11.60
N ALA A 105 11.35 2.36 -10.88
CA ALA A 105 11.91 2.57 -9.54
C ALA A 105 11.46 1.46 -8.56
N ALA A 106 10.17 1.13 -8.52
CA ALA A 106 9.63 0.07 -7.68
C ALA A 106 10.21 -1.31 -8.03
N TRP A 107 10.40 -1.59 -9.32
CA TRP A 107 11.06 -2.83 -9.75
C TRP A 107 12.51 -2.91 -9.24
N CYS A 108 13.26 -1.80 -9.32
CA CYS A 108 14.61 -1.71 -8.76
C CYS A 108 14.63 -1.83 -7.23
N ALA A 109 13.69 -1.17 -6.54
CA ALA A 109 13.56 -1.23 -5.09
C ALA A 109 13.28 -2.65 -4.59
N GLY A 110 12.41 -3.39 -5.29
CA GLY A 110 12.16 -4.80 -5.00
C GLY A 110 13.42 -5.67 -5.11
N GLY A 111 14.25 -5.44 -6.13
CA GLY A 111 15.55 -6.11 -6.25
C GLY A 111 16.50 -5.80 -5.08
N LEU A 112 16.56 -4.54 -4.65
CA LEU A 112 17.39 -4.11 -3.52
C LEU A 112 16.87 -4.68 -2.17
N GLY A 113 15.56 -4.68 -1.97
CA GLY A 113 14.92 -5.27 -0.79
C GLY A 113 15.17 -6.77 -0.68
N TRP A 114 15.05 -7.49 -1.80
CA TRP A 114 15.34 -8.93 -1.83
C TRP A 114 16.82 -9.24 -1.52
N GLY A 115 17.75 -8.49 -2.11
CA GLY A 115 19.18 -8.69 -1.86
C GLY A 115 19.59 -8.41 -0.41
N SER A 116 19.04 -7.38 0.22
CA SER A 116 19.32 -7.02 1.61
C SER A 116 18.66 -7.97 2.61
N GLY A 117 17.43 -8.41 2.35
CA GLY A 117 16.69 -9.33 3.22
C GLY A 117 17.14 -10.79 3.13
N GLY A 118 17.45 -11.27 1.92
CA GLY A 118 17.85 -12.67 1.67
C GLY A 118 19.15 -13.08 2.34
N SER A 119 20.02 -12.12 2.64
CA SER A 119 21.28 -12.36 3.35
C SER A 119 21.08 -12.70 4.84
N SER A 120 19.93 -12.34 5.43
CA SER A 120 19.66 -12.52 6.87
C SER A 120 18.95 -13.84 7.19
N THR A 121 18.37 -14.53 6.20
CA THR A 121 17.59 -15.77 6.40
C THR A 121 18.35 -17.05 6.00
N ALA A 122 19.56 -16.93 5.45
CA ALA A 122 20.34 -18.06 4.96
C ALA A 122 21.29 -18.68 6.01
N SER A 123 20.93 -18.69 7.29
CA SER A 123 21.51 -19.64 8.23
C SER A 123 20.55 -20.83 8.34
N PRO A 124 20.77 -21.94 7.60
CA PRO A 124 20.00 -23.15 7.83
C PRO A 124 20.09 -23.49 9.33
N PRO A 125 18.99 -23.87 9.99
CA PRO A 125 19.06 -24.31 11.37
C PRO A 125 20.08 -25.43 11.44
N SER A 126 21.19 -25.21 12.14
CA SER A 126 22.22 -26.21 12.34
C SER A 126 21.55 -27.40 13.04
N GLY A 127 21.27 -28.45 12.28
CA GLY A 127 20.51 -29.62 12.70
C GLY A 127 21.26 -30.42 13.75
N GLY A 128 21.18 -29.98 15.00
CA GLY A 128 21.94 -30.57 16.09
C GLY A 128 21.29 -30.42 17.45
N ASP A 129 20.01 -30.79 17.62
CA ASP A 129 19.53 -31.17 18.96
C ASP A 129 18.19 -31.94 19.04
N SER A 130 17.82 -32.73 18.03
CA SER A 130 16.59 -33.54 18.08
C SER A 130 16.66 -34.80 18.97
N ALA A 131 17.76 -35.05 19.70
CA ALA A 131 17.99 -36.33 20.37
C ALA A 131 17.72 -36.37 21.89
N ARG A 132 17.29 -35.27 22.54
CA ARG A 132 17.34 -35.18 24.02
C ARG A 132 16.01 -35.08 24.79
N VAL A 133 14.83 -35.23 24.17
CA VAL A 133 13.53 -34.99 24.85
C VAL A 133 12.60 -36.22 24.91
N ILE A 134 13.12 -37.44 24.89
CA ILE A 134 12.31 -38.64 25.19
C ILE A 134 13.04 -39.53 26.20
N ARG A 135 13.25 -39.03 27.43
CA ARG A 135 13.43 -39.85 28.64
C ARG A 135 13.01 -39.03 29.86
N ARG A 136 11.76 -39.17 30.28
CA ARG A 136 11.32 -39.08 31.68
C ARG A 136 9.90 -39.58 31.79
#